data_AF-A0A8T4GGK4-F1
#
_entry.id   AF-A0A8T4GGK4-F1
#
_cell.length_a   1.000
_cell.length_b   1.000
_cell.length_c   1.000
_cell.angle_alpha   90.00
_cell.angle_beta   90.00
_cell.angle_gamma   90.00
#
_symmetry.space_group_name_H-M   'P 1'
#
loop_
_entity.id
_entity.type
_entity.pdbx_description
1 polymer ?
#
loop_
_entity_poly.entity_id
_entity_poly.type
_entity_poly.pdbx_seq_one_letter_code
_entity_poly.pdbx_strand_id
1 'polypeptide(L)'
;MDRGTNDELLAEFGVSRDLVLQWTVVSTVGMLVSLVGFLFVYYLVTGDATVTEFGFDETAGWWNLGLTFLFVMGSMALVIVVHELCHGAAIRAFGGTPRYGLGVVYAVFPYAFATTDTRFTRNQFLVVALAPLVLLTGIGVPVMIAFEWPWLAVPLALNAGGAVGDVWMALTLLSYPADVSVVDSETGLEVYGLPGIERWETAPATVVWDLVVGTAGGVLMLAVVIGVLTPIALAALGVDSLTIGVPDTLLFVFGFLRTPDGGVEFSMGSGVFLVGGAVGIVYAYVRARRRTA
;
A
#
# COMPACT_ATOMS: atom_id res chain seq x y z
N MET A 1 18.33 23.14 23.84
CA MET A 1 18.07 24.45 23.20
C MET A 1 16.58 24.57 23.08
N ASP A 2 16.03 25.52 23.83
CA ASP A 2 14.61 25.82 23.92
C ASP A 2 14.13 26.42 22.58
N ARG A 3 13.52 25.60 21.72
CA ARG A 3 12.94 26.01 20.43
C ARG A 3 11.44 26.36 20.54
N GLY A 4 10.87 26.34 21.74
CA GLY A 4 9.42 26.37 21.94
C GLY A 4 8.74 27.72 21.70
N THR A 5 9.47 28.83 21.63
CA THR A 5 8.87 30.18 21.72
C THR A 5 8.68 30.92 20.39
N ASN A 6 9.26 30.44 19.29
CA ASN A 6 9.19 31.13 17.98
C ASN A 6 8.68 30.25 16.82
N ASP A 7 8.38 28.98 17.05
CA ASP A 7 7.89 28.09 16.00
C ASP A 7 6.36 28.22 15.88
N GLU A 8 5.88 28.46 14.66
CA GLU A 8 4.46 28.56 14.33
C GLU A 8 3.95 27.27 13.71
N LEU A 9 2.64 27.05 13.78
CA LEU A 9 1.97 25.97 13.07
C LEU A 9 1.99 26.29 11.57
N LEU A 10 2.74 25.52 10.79
CA LEU A 10 2.88 25.70 9.35
C LEU A 10 1.77 24.96 8.59
N ALA A 11 1.38 23.77 9.04
CA ALA A 11 0.34 22.96 8.44
C ALA A 11 -0.27 21.97 9.42
N GLU A 12 -1.56 21.69 9.22
CA GLU A 12 -2.30 20.63 9.87
C GLU A 12 -2.86 19.70 8.80
N PHE A 13 -2.57 18.41 8.90
CA PHE A 13 -3.05 17.40 7.96
C PHE A 13 -4.10 16.53 8.63
N GLY A 14 -5.37 16.81 8.28
CA GLY A 14 -6.49 15.94 8.60
C GLY A 14 -6.73 14.84 7.56
N VAL A 15 -7.44 13.80 7.96
CA VAL A 15 -7.83 12.68 7.09
C VAL A 15 -9.06 13.07 6.25
N SER A 16 -8.83 13.50 5.01
CA SER A 16 -9.91 13.81 4.05
C SER A 16 -10.46 12.56 3.35
N ARG A 17 -11.69 12.62 2.83
CA ARG A 17 -12.31 11.52 2.06
C ARG A 17 -11.49 11.11 0.84
N ASP A 18 -10.97 12.08 0.10
CA ASP A 18 -10.14 11.83 -1.08
C ASP A 18 -8.83 11.13 -0.70
N LEU A 19 -8.25 11.49 0.45
CA LEU A 19 -7.04 10.84 0.95
C LEU A 19 -7.32 9.40 1.39
N VAL A 20 -8.44 9.15 2.08
CA VAL A 20 -8.86 7.78 2.45
C VAL A 20 -9.06 6.91 1.21
N LEU A 21 -9.67 7.45 0.15
CA LEU A 21 -9.81 6.73 -1.12
C LEU A 21 -8.45 6.42 -1.74
N GLN A 22 -7.54 7.39 -1.78
CA GLN A 22 -6.18 7.19 -2.28
C GLN A 22 -5.45 6.11 -1.49
N TRP A 23 -5.48 6.19 -0.16
CA TRP A 23 -4.89 5.17 0.71
C TRP A 23 -5.50 3.81 0.48
N THR A 24 -6.83 3.70 0.42
CA THR A 24 -7.50 2.41 0.18
C THR A 24 -7.04 1.76 -1.12
N VAL A 25 -7.03 2.53 -2.22
CA VAL A 25 -6.61 2.03 -3.53
C VAL A 25 -5.13 1.62 -3.53
N VAL A 26 -4.25 2.47 -2.98
CA VAL A 26 -2.81 2.18 -2.90
C VAL A 26 -2.52 1.02 -1.95
N SER A 27 -3.22 0.90 -0.83
CA SER A 27 -3.12 -0.22 0.11
C SER A 27 -3.55 -1.53 -0.53
N THR A 28 -4.67 -1.56 -1.26
CA THR A 28 -5.13 -2.79 -1.94
C THR A 28 -4.11 -3.26 -2.97
N VAL A 29 -3.67 -2.37 -3.87
CA VAL A 29 -2.70 -2.75 -4.90
C VAL A 29 -1.33 -3.04 -4.29
N GLY A 30 -0.88 -2.23 -3.33
CA GLY A 30 0.38 -2.40 -2.62
C GLY A 30 0.44 -3.74 -1.89
N MET A 31 -0.61 -4.12 -1.18
CA MET A 31 -0.70 -5.44 -0.53
C MET A 31 -0.57 -6.57 -1.55
N LEU A 32 -1.29 -6.53 -2.67
CA LEU A 32 -1.23 -7.59 -3.69
C LEU A 32 0.16 -7.67 -4.35
N VAL A 33 0.75 -6.53 -4.70
CA VAL A 33 2.10 -6.46 -5.28
C VAL A 33 3.14 -6.95 -4.27
N SER A 34 3.01 -6.58 -3.00
CA SER A 34 3.90 -7.06 -1.94
C SER A 34 3.76 -8.55 -1.70
N LEU A 35 2.55 -9.11 -1.72
CA LEU A 35 2.34 -10.56 -1.58
C LEU A 35 3.08 -11.33 -2.68
N VAL A 36 2.84 -10.95 -3.94
CA VAL A 36 3.53 -11.56 -5.09
C VAL A 36 5.04 -11.35 -5.00
N GLY A 37 5.49 -10.14 -4.62
CA GLY A 37 6.90 -9.82 -4.46
C GLY A 37 7.60 -10.67 -3.39
N PHE A 38 6.98 -10.87 -2.23
CA PHE A 38 7.55 -11.69 -1.17
C PHE A 38 7.58 -13.18 -1.55
N LEU A 39 6.52 -13.70 -2.18
CA LEU A 39 6.51 -15.08 -2.70
C LEU A 39 7.55 -15.27 -3.81
N PHE A 40 7.76 -14.28 -4.66
CA PHE A 40 8.80 -14.31 -5.67
C PHE A 40 10.21 -14.29 -5.05
N VAL A 41 10.45 -13.44 -4.05
CA VAL A 41 11.71 -13.46 -3.29
C VAL A 41 11.94 -14.81 -2.64
N TYR A 42 10.91 -15.42 -2.04
CA TYR A 42 10.99 -16.77 -1.48
C TYR A 42 11.39 -17.79 -2.55
N TYR A 43 10.66 -17.82 -3.67
CA TYR A 43 10.95 -18.69 -4.82
C TYR A 43 12.39 -18.55 -5.32
N LEU A 44 12.90 -17.32 -5.47
CA LEU A 44 14.26 -17.08 -5.93
C LEU A 44 15.34 -17.66 -4.99
N VAL A 45 15.03 -17.79 -3.70
CA VAL A 45 15.99 -18.28 -2.70
C VAL A 45 15.86 -19.78 -2.44
N THR A 46 14.63 -20.30 -2.37
CA THR A 46 14.37 -21.71 -2.04
C THR A 46 14.24 -22.61 -3.27
N GLY A 47 13.91 -22.05 -4.43
CA GLY A 47 13.59 -22.79 -5.65
C GLY A 47 12.20 -23.44 -5.65
N ASP A 48 11.40 -23.22 -4.60
CA ASP A 48 10.06 -23.79 -4.47
C ASP A 48 9.05 -23.05 -5.37
N ALA A 49 8.75 -23.64 -6.54
CA ALA A 49 7.82 -23.06 -7.50
C ALA A 49 6.35 -23.16 -7.06
N THR A 50 6.01 -24.01 -6.08
CA THR A 50 4.63 -24.23 -5.66
C THR A 50 4.00 -22.98 -5.07
N VAL A 51 4.81 -22.06 -4.52
CA VAL A 51 4.38 -20.77 -3.99
C VAL A 51 3.89 -19.78 -5.05
N THR A 52 4.13 -20.08 -6.33
CA THR A 52 3.67 -19.28 -7.48
C THR A 52 2.42 -19.85 -8.14
N GLU A 53 1.98 -21.02 -7.69
CA GLU A 53 0.77 -21.67 -8.18
C GLU A 53 -0.43 -21.22 -7.33
N PHE A 54 -1.33 -20.45 -7.93
CA PHE A 54 -2.59 -20.07 -7.31
C PHE A 54 -3.71 -20.92 -7.90
N GLY A 55 -4.30 -21.79 -7.09
CA GLY A 55 -5.40 -22.66 -7.50
C GLY A 55 -6.48 -22.75 -6.43
N PHE A 56 -7.73 -22.80 -6.87
CA PHE A 56 -8.83 -23.25 -6.01
C PHE A 56 -8.98 -24.74 -6.23
N ASP A 57 -8.69 -25.53 -5.21
CA ASP A 57 -8.97 -26.96 -5.23
C ASP A 57 -10.47 -27.14 -5.03
N GLU A 58 -11.19 -27.55 -6.08
CA GLU A 58 -12.64 -27.80 -6.00
C GLU A 58 -12.99 -28.91 -5.00
N THR A 59 -12.03 -29.76 -4.64
CA THR A 59 -12.17 -30.78 -3.59
C THR A 59 -11.94 -30.24 -2.18
N ALA A 60 -11.32 -29.06 -2.06
CA ALA A 60 -11.19 -28.35 -0.81
C ALA A 60 -12.56 -27.78 -0.40
N GLY A 61 -13.30 -28.57 0.40
CA GLY A 61 -14.63 -28.20 0.88
C GLY A 61 -14.68 -26.82 1.56
N TRP A 62 -15.88 -26.27 1.71
CA TRP A 62 -16.15 -24.91 2.22
C TRP A 62 -15.42 -24.54 3.53
N TRP A 63 -15.05 -25.53 4.35
CA TRP A 63 -14.29 -25.34 5.58
C TRP A 63 -12.86 -24.84 5.33
N ASN A 64 -12.21 -25.21 4.22
CA ASN A 64 -10.90 -24.67 3.83
C ASN A 64 -10.99 -23.19 3.55
N LEU A 65 -12.01 -22.76 2.80
CA LEU A 65 -12.27 -21.33 2.56
C LEU A 65 -12.51 -20.58 3.88
N GLY A 66 -13.29 -21.18 4.80
CA GLY A 66 -13.50 -20.62 6.13
C GLY A 66 -12.20 -20.48 6.93
N LEU A 67 -11.32 -21.49 6.92
CA LEU A 67 -10.02 -21.44 7.59
C LEU A 67 -9.07 -20.43 6.96
N THR A 68 -9.01 -20.34 5.62
CA THR A 68 -8.23 -19.32 4.91
C THR A 68 -8.70 -17.93 5.28
N PHE A 69 -10.02 -17.70 5.30
CA PHE A 69 -10.59 -16.43 5.72
C PHE A 69 -10.21 -16.10 7.17
N LEU A 70 -10.39 -17.03 8.10
CA LEU A 70 -10.01 -16.85 9.50
C LEU A 70 -8.52 -16.57 9.67
N PHE A 71 -7.66 -17.26 8.91
CA PHE A 71 -6.21 -17.03 8.90
C PHE A 71 -5.85 -15.62 8.42
N VAL A 72 -6.43 -15.16 7.32
CA VAL A 72 -6.20 -13.81 6.79
C VAL A 72 -6.69 -12.76 7.78
N MET A 73 -7.90 -12.91 8.32
CA MET A 73 -8.46 -11.97 9.30
C MET A 73 -7.67 -11.95 10.62
N GLY A 74 -7.27 -13.13 11.11
CA GLY A 74 -6.43 -13.26 12.30
C GLY A 74 -5.04 -12.64 12.10
N SER A 75 -4.44 -12.87 10.93
CA SER A 75 -3.17 -12.26 10.53
C SER A 75 -3.28 -10.75 10.43
N MET A 76 -4.37 -10.22 9.85
CA MET A 76 -4.61 -8.78 9.78
C MET A 76 -4.72 -8.15 11.18
N ALA A 77 -5.51 -8.75 12.07
CA ALA A 77 -5.63 -8.26 13.45
C ALA A 77 -4.29 -8.29 14.20
N LEU A 78 -3.51 -9.38 14.06
CA LEU A 78 -2.20 -9.51 14.68
C LEU A 78 -1.21 -8.48 14.12
N VAL A 79 -1.17 -8.33 12.80
CA VAL A 79 -0.28 -7.37 12.13
C VAL A 79 -0.58 -5.96 12.60
N ILE A 80 -1.86 -5.55 12.68
CA ILE A 80 -2.23 -4.22 13.20
C ILE A 80 -1.62 -4.00 14.59
N VAL A 81 -1.79 -4.95 15.52
CA VAL A 81 -1.24 -4.81 16.88
C VAL A 81 0.29 -4.71 16.85
N VAL A 82 0.96 -5.61 16.14
CA VAL A 82 2.43 -5.63 16.07
C VAL A 82 2.98 -4.39 15.37
N HIS A 83 2.27 -3.89 14.36
CA HIS A 83 2.60 -2.68 13.62
C HIS A 83 2.59 -1.45 14.53
N GLU A 84 1.51 -1.25 15.30
CA GLU A 84 1.46 -0.16 16.27
C GLU A 84 2.54 -0.29 17.35
N LEU A 85 2.83 -1.50 17.81
CA LEU A 85 3.91 -1.72 18.77
C LEU A 85 5.28 -1.30 18.20
N CYS A 86 5.51 -1.45 16.89
CA CYS A 86 6.72 -0.95 16.24
C CYS A 86 6.79 0.59 16.27
N HIS A 87 5.69 1.28 15.95
CA HIS A 87 5.63 2.74 16.11
C HIS A 87 5.89 3.15 17.56
N GLY A 88 5.22 2.52 18.51
CA GLY A 88 5.38 2.82 19.93
C GLY A 88 6.80 2.55 20.45
N ALA A 89 7.48 1.50 19.96
CA ALA A 89 8.88 1.24 20.25
C ALA A 89 9.79 2.36 19.72
N ALA A 90 9.55 2.83 18.50
CA ALA A 90 10.30 3.95 17.91
C ALA A 90 10.05 5.26 18.66
N ILE A 91 8.79 5.56 19.02
CA ILE A 91 8.40 6.71 19.85
C ILE A 91 9.17 6.71 21.17
N ARG A 92 9.22 5.57 21.87
CA ARG A 92 9.96 5.42 23.13
C ARG A 92 11.46 5.61 22.95
N ALA A 93 12.03 5.12 21.85
CA ALA A 93 13.45 5.27 21.55
C ALA A 93 13.86 6.74 21.38
N PHE A 94 12.94 7.61 20.97
CA PHE A 94 13.14 9.06 20.87
C PHE A 94 12.63 9.87 22.06
N GLY A 95 12.30 9.20 23.18
CA GLY A 95 11.92 9.85 24.43
C GLY A 95 10.44 10.25 24.54
N GLY A 96 9.59 9.81 23.61
CA GLY A 96 8.15 10.01 23.71
C GLY A 96 7.44 8.93 24.52
N THR A 97 6.22 9.24 24.96
CA THR A 97 5.32 8.28 25.62
C THR A 97 4.21 7.88 24.65
N PRO A 98 4.24 6.66 24.08
CA PRO A 98 3.24 6.24 23.11
C PRO A 98 1.90 5.98 23.80
N ARG A 99 0.82 6.42 23.16
CA ARG A 99 -0.56 6.09 23.50
C ARG A 99 -1.16 5.34 22.33
N TYR A 100 -1.79 4.21 22.60
CA TYR A 100 -2.39 3.36 21.57
C TYR A 100 -3.89 3.55 21.53
N GLY A 101 -4.46 3.57 20.33
CA GLY A 101 -5.90 3.62 20.11
C GLY A 101 -6.32 2.79 18.90
N LEU A 102 -7.62 2.52 18.85
CA LEU A 102 -8.29 1.89 17.71
C LEU A 102 -9.45 2.78 17.29
N GLY A 103 -9.56 3.01 15.99
CA GLY A 103 -10.63 3.78 15.39
C GLY A 103 -11.07 3.20 14.06
N VAL A 104 -12.18 3.72 13.55
CA VAL A 104 -12.62 3.45 12.18
C VAL A 104 -12.96 4.78 11.54
N VAL A 105 -12.21 5.16 10.50
CA VAL A 105 -12.51 6.37 9.72
C VAL A 105 -13.62 6.06 8.72
N TYR A 106 -14.66 6.90 8.73
CA TYR A 106 -15.83 6.82 7.85
C TYR A 106 -16.52 5.44 7.80
N ALA A 107 -16.40 4.62 8.84
CA ALA A 107 -16.95 3.25 8.92
C ALA A 107 -16.41 2.25 7.88
N VAL A 108 -15.35 2.60 7.13
CA VAL A 108 -14.78 1.75 6.07
C VAL A 108 -13.30 1.44 6.31
N PHE A 109 -12.57 2.33 6.99
CA PHE A 109 -11.13 2.18 7.17
C PHE A 109 -10.79 1.99 8.66
N PRO A 110 -10.64 0.75 9.14
CA PRO A 110 -10.12 0.54 10.49
C PRO A 110 -8.68 1.04 10.53
N TYR A 111 -8.36 1.83 11.54
CA TYR A 111 -7.00 2.26 11.81
C TYR A 111 -6.70 2.04 13.28
N ALA A 112 -5.49 1.61 13.56
CA ALA A 112 -4.92 1.74 14.88
C ALA A 112 -3.93 2.91 14.82
N PHE A 113 -3.60 3.47 15.97
CA PHE A 113 -2.62 4.54 16.03
C PHE A 113 -1.81 4.44 17.31
N ALA A 114 -0.54 4.81 17.21
CA ALA A 114 0.36 5.07 18.31
C ALA A 114 0.76 6.56 18.29
N THR A 115 0.04 7.39 19.05
CA THR A 115 0.22 8.85 19.08
C THR A 115 1.05 9.28 20.29
N THR A 116 1.60 10.49 20.26
CA THR A 116 2.19 11.16 21.42
C THR A 116 2.14 12.67 21.27
N ASP A 117 1.98 13.40 22.38
CA ASP A 117 2.11 14.87 22.39
C ASP A 117 3.59 15.31 22.29
N THR A 118 4.51 14.35 22.17
CA THR A 118 5.95 14.61 22.07
C THR A 118 6.25 15.19 20.70
N ARG A 119 6.88 16.38 20.70
CA ARG A 119 7.34 17.03 19.49
C ARG A 119 8.63 16.41 18.98
N PHE A 120 8.58 15.81 17.80
CA PHE A 120 9.73 15.18 17.16
C PHE A 120 10.34 16.09 16.11
N THR A 121 11.64 15.96 15.86
CA THR A 121 12.22 16.49 14.62
C THR A 121 11.66 15.73 13.41
N ARG A 122 11.65 16.36 12.23
CA ARG A 122 11.21 15.70 10.98
C ARG A 122 11.82 14.30 10.81
N ASN A 123 13.15 14.17 10.97
CA ASN A 123 13.84 12.91 10.73
C ASN A 123 13.55 11.85 11.81
N GLN A 124 13.33 12.25 13.06
CA GLN A 124 12.86 11.30 14.09
C GLN A 124 11.47 10.78 13.74
N PHE A 125 10.57 11.66 13.29
CA PHE A 125 9.24 11.24 12.87
C PHE A 125 9.28 10.32 11.65
N LEU A 126 10.16 10.57 10.67
CA LEU A 126 10.36 9.65 9.54
C LEU A 126 10.75 8.23 10.00
N VAL A 127 11.60 8.12 11.03
CA VAL A 127 11.96 6.82 11.60
C VAL A 127 10.76 6.19 12.31
N VAL A 128 9.98 6.97 13.08
CA VAL A 128 8.77 6.49 13.74
C VAL A 128 7.74 5.97 12.74
N ALA A 129 7.42 6.76 11.71
CA ALA A 129 6.46 6.39 10.67
C ALA A 129 6.90 5.14 9.91
N LEU A 130 8.17 5.04 9.50
CA LEU A 130 8.63 3.89 8.70
C LEU A 130 9.05 2.68 9.53
N ALA A 131 9.02 2.77 10.87
CA ALA A 131 9.49 1.69 11.76
C ALA A 131 8.78 0.35 11.51
N PRO A 132 7.44 0.25 11.41
CA PRO A 132 6.79 -1.04 11.22
C PRO A 132 7.13 -1.67 9.89
N LEU A 133 7.17 -0.87 8.81
CA LEU A 133 7.54 -1.35 7.48
C LEU A 133 8.97 -1.91 7.48
N VAL A 134 9.92 -1.16 8.02
CA VAL A 134 11.33 -1.56 8.04
C VAL A 134 11.58 -2.75 8.98
N LEU A 135 11.07 -2.71 10.20
CA LEU A 135 11.33 -3.73 11.21
C LEU A 135 10.64 -5.06 10.85
N LEU A 136 9.35 -5.02 10.50
CA LEU A 136 8.60 -6.25 10.24
C LEU A 136 9.02 -6.90 8.93
N THR A 137 9.32 -6.14 7.88
CA THR A 137 9.88 -6.71 6.65
C THR A 137 11.32 -7.17 6.85
N GLY A 138 12.15 -6.38 7.53
CA GLY A 138 13.56 -6.70 7.78
C GLY A 138 13.77 -7.95 8.64
N ILE A 139 12.82 -8.27 9.53
CA ILE A 139 12.84 -9.49 10.33
C ILE A 139 12.07 -10.62 9.63
N GLY A 140 10.87 -10.32 9.12
CA GLY A 140 9.95 -11.34 8.62
C GLY A 140 10.42 -11.99 7.33
N VAL A 141 11.09 -11.27 6.41
CA VAL A 141 11.62 -11.90 5.18
C VAL A 141 12.74 -12.91 5.50
N PRO A 142 13.78 -12.58 6.31
CA PRO A 142 14.75 -13.57 6.73
C PRO A 142 14.14 -14.77 7.46
N VAL A 143 13.16 -14.55 8.36
CA VAL A 143 12.46 -15.65 9.06
C VAL A 143 11.68 -16.52 8.07
N MET A 144 10.94 -15.92 7.15
CA MET A 144 10.20 -16.62 6.09
C MET A 144 11.11 -17.55 5.28
N ILE A 145 12.29 -17.09 4.92
CA ILE A 145 13.26 -17.87 4.16
C ILE A 145 13.93 -18.94 5.04
N ALA A 146 14.47 -18.56 6.19
CA ALA A 146 15.29 -19.43 7.03
C ALA A 146 14.51 -20.64 7.59
N PHE A 147 13.20 -20.47 7.81
CA PHE A 147 12.32 -21.53 8.30
C PHE A 147 11.44 -22.14 7.21
N GLU A 148 11.62 -21.72 5.95
CA GLU A 148 10.81 -22.19 4.82
C GLU A 148 9.30 -22.02 5.06
N TRP A 149 8.88 -20.85 5.53
CA TRP A 149 7.50 -20.53 5.92
C TRP A 149 6.84 -19.56 4.93
N PRO A 150 6.49 -19.98 3.70
CA PRO A 150 5.97 -19.07 2.66
C PRO A 150 4.67 -18.37 3.06
N TRP A 151 3.91 -18.95 3.98
CA TRP A 151 2.70 -18.33 4.53
C TRP A 151 2.96 -16.98 5.22
N LEU A 152 4.20 -16.68 5.66
CA LEU A 152 4.59 -15.38 6.20
C LEU A 152 4.51 -14.24 5.17
N ALA A 153 4.46 -14.55 3.87
CA ALA A 153 4.23 -13.55 2.84
C ALA A 153 2.88 -12.81 3.03
N VAL A 154 1.86 -13.48 3.59
CA VAL A 154 0.53 -12.88 3.86
C VAL A 154 0.60 -11.78 4.92
N PRO A 155 1.04 -12.02 6.18
CA PRO A 155 1.17 -10.95 7.16
C PRO A 155 2.18 -9.86 6.75
N LEU A 156 3.24 -10.21 6.02
CA LEU A 156 4.18 -9.22 5.47
C LEU A 156 3.52 -8.30 4.43
N ALA A 157 2.70 -8.85 3.55
CA ALA A 157 1.93 -8.08 2.58
C ALA A 157 0.86 -7.20 3.23
N LEU A 158 0.17 -7.72 4.25
CA LEU A 158 -0.78 -6.96 5.06
C LEU A 158 -0.07 -5.78 5.74
N ASN A 159 1.13 -5.97 6.28
CA ASN A 159 1.93 -4.88 6.86
C ASN A 159 2.30 -3.82 5.81
N ALA A 160 2.74 -4.24 4.62
CA ALA A 160 3.09 -3.31 3.54
C ALA A 160 1.87 -2.51 3.05
N GLY A 161 0.70 -3.14 2.94
CA GLY A 161 -0.56 -2.47 2.61
C GLY A 161 -1.04 -1.52 3.72
N GLY A 162 -0.85 -1.90 4.99
CA GLY A 162 -1.16 -1.08 6.16
C GLY A 162 -0.28 0.17 6.28
N ALA A 163 1.01 0.05 5.92
CA ALA A 163 1.99 1.12 6.01
C ALA A 163 1.84 2.26 4.97
N VAL A 164 0.80 2.23 4.12
CA VAL A 164 0.59 3.24 3.07
C VAL A 164 0.34 4.63 3.66
N GLY A 165 -0.37 4.72 4.79
CA GLY A 165 -0.53 5.96 5.54
C GLY A 165 0.81 6.51 6.01
N ASP A 166 1.68 5.66 6.53
CA ASP A 166 3.01 6.04 7.01
C ASP A 166 3.94 6.50 5.89
N VAL A 167 3.93 5.79 4.78
CA VAL A 167 4.69 6.17 3.58
C VAL A 167 4.19 7.51 3.06
N TRP A 168 2.88 7.74 3.05
CA TRP A 168 2.31 9.04 2.68
C TRP A 168 2.75 10.16 3.63
N MET A 169 2.71 9.93 4.94
CA MET A 169 3.18 10.90 5.94
C MET A 169 4.67 11.20 5.76
N ALA A 170 5.49 10.16 5.53
CA ALA A 170 6.91 10.30 5.28
C ALA A 170 7.20 11.13 4.01
N LEU A 171 6.53 10.84 2.89
CA LEU A 171 6.65 11.61 1.66
C LEU A 171 6.19 13.06 1.82
N THR A 172 5.12 13.28 2.58
CA THR A 172 4.63 14.62 2.91
C THR A 172 5.68 15.42 3.69
N LEU A 173 6.26 14.82 4.72
CA LEU A 173 7.31 15.46 5.52
C LEU A 173 8.62 15.68 4.76
N LEU A 174 8.96 14.81 3.81
CA LEU A 174 10.10 15.03 2.91
C LEU A 174 9.92 16.24 1.98
N SER A 175 8.71 16.79 1.87
CA SER A 175 8.43 18.05 1.18
C SER A 175 8.69 19.30 2.05
N TYR A 176 9.12 19.10 3.30
CA TYR A 176 9.52 20.17 4.22
C TYR A 176 11.03 20.15 4.50
N PRO A 177 11.64 21.31 4.82
CA PRO A 177 13.00 21.40 5.35
C PRO A 177 13.24 20.54 6.61
N ALA A 178 14.49 20.19 6.90
CA ALA A 178 14.83 19.25 8.00
C ALA A 178 14.70 19.83 9.41
N ASP A 179 14.65 21.16 9.49
CA ASP A 179 14.52 21.97 10.69
C ASP A 179 13.09 22.05 11.22
N VAL A 180 12.09 21.59 10.46
CA VAL A 180 10.72 21.46 10.97
C VAL A 180 10.62 20.36 12.02
N SER A 181 9.56 20.47 12.79
CA SER A 181 9.19 19.52 13.84
C SER A 181 7.74 19.12 13.68
N VAL A 182 7.42 17.96 14.21
CA VAL A 182 6.19 17.25 13.94
C VAL A 182 5.57 16.81 15.25
N VAL A 183 4.27 17.00 15.37
CA VAL A 183 3.44 16.42 16.42
C VAL A 183 2.38 15.58 15.71
N ASP A 184 2.26 14.32 16.11
CA ASP A 184 1.21 13.44 15.63
C ASP A 184 0.15 13.33 16.71
N SER A 185 -0.88 14.16 16.58
CA SER A 185 -2.00 14.25 17.54
C SER A 185 -3.13 13.31 17.12
N GLU A 186 -4.10 13.07 18.02
CA GLU A 186 -5.24 12.20 17.72
C GLU A 186 -6.10 12.69 16.54
N THR A 187 -6.00 13.98 16.21
CA THR A 187 -6.78 14.64 15.15
C THR A 187 -6.02 14.75 13.82
N GLY A 188 -4.70 14.52 13.81
CA GLY A 188 -3.90 14.57 12.59
C GLY A 188 -2.43 14.91 12.82
N LEU A 189 -1.73 15.17 11.72
CA LEU A 189 -0.31 15.50 11.72
C LEU A 189 -0.12 17.02 11.69
N GLU A 190 0.53 17.56 12.71
CA GLU A 190 0.85 18.98 12.83
C GLU A 190 2.33 19.22 12.54
N VAL A 191 2.63 20.18 11.67
CA VAL A 191 4.00 20.56 11.30
C VAL A 191 4.28 21.97 11.78
N TYR A 192 5.36 22.11 12.54
CA TYR A 192 5.79 23.37 13.14
C TYR A 192 7.20 23.77 12.67
N GLY A 193 7.43 25.06 12.47
CA GLY A 193 8.73 25.61 12.13
C GLY A 193 8.77 27.13 12.19
N LEU A 194 9.88 27.72 11.76
CA LEU A 194 10.04 29.17 11.75
C LEU A 194 9.07 29.86 10.77
N PRO A 195 8.65 31.11 11.05
CA PRO A 195 7.81 31.87 10.15
C PRO A 195 8.44 32.01 8.76
N GLY A 196 7.64 31.80 7.70
CA GLY A 196 8.08 31.89 6.31
C GLY A 196 8.70 30.61 5.73
N ILE A 197 8.77 29.51 6.49
CA ILE A 197 9.05 28.19 5.92
C ILE A 197 7.81 27.70 5.17
N GLU A 198 7.93 27.59 3.85
CA GLU A 198 6.89 27.02 3.00
C GLU A 198 7.20 25.57 2.62
N ARG A 199 6.13 24.78 2.45
CA ARG A 199 6.22 23.45 1.85
C ARG A 199 6.66 23.59 0.39
N TRP A 200 7.57 22.73 -0.05
CA TRP A 200 7.89 22.63 -1.47
C TRP A 200 6.76 21.90 -2.21
N GLU A 201 5.80 22.66 -2.77
CA GLU A 201 4.64 22.09 -3.46
C GLU A 201 5.00 21.23 -4.69
N THR A 202 6.14 21.53 -5.33
CA THR A 202 6.72 20.75 -6.43
C THR A 202 7.77 19.74 -5.97
N ALA A 203 7.83 19.42 -4.68
CA ALA A 203 8.77 18.42 -4.17
C ALA A 203 8.61 17.11 -4.95
N PRO A 204 9.72 16.43 -5.31
CA PRO A 204 9.67 15.11 -5.94
C PRO A 204 8.78 14.12 -5.19
N ALA A 205 8.75 14.19 -3.85
CA ALA A 205 7.91 13.34 -3.02
C ALA A 205 6.40 13.48 -3.29
N THR A 206 5.94 14.69 -3.60
CA THR A 206 4.53 14.94 -3.93
C THR A 206 4.18 14.38 -5.32
N VAL A 207 5.10 14.51 -6.29
CA VAL A 207 4.94 13.91 -7.64
C VAL A 207 4.98 12.38 -7.56
N VAL A 208 5.86 11.82 -6.73
CA VAL A 208 5.95 10.37 -6.48
C VAL A 208 4.64 9.84 -5.91
N TRP A 209 4.05 10.51 -4.93
CA TRP A 209 2.75 10.08 -4.40
C TRP A 209 1.66 10.06 -5.48
N ASP A 210 1.60 11.10 -6.31
CA ASP A 210 0.62 11.15 -7.40
C ASP A 210 0.83 10.01 -8.41
N LEU A 211 2.09 9.73 -8.76
CA LEU A 211 2.44 8.62 -9.64
C LEU A 211 1.98 7.28 -9.06
N VAL A 212 2.21 7.06 -7.77
CA VAL A 212 1.77 5.84 -7.05
C VAL A 212 0.26 5.72 -7.06
N VAL A 213 -0.47 6.79 -6.69
CA VAL A 213 -1.93 6.82 -6.70
C VAL A 213 -2.50 6.54 -8.10
N GLY A 214 -1.99 7.23 -9.12
CA GLY A 214 -2.46 7.07 -10.49
C GLY A 214 -2.15 5.68 -11.05
N THR A 215 -0.99 5.11 -10.70
CA THR A 215 -0.60 3.75 -11.07
C THR A 215 -1.51 2.72 -10.41
N ALA A 216 -1.68 2.80 -9.08
CA ALA A 216 -2.54 1.89 -8.33
C ALA A 216 -3.99 1.98 -8.80
N GLY A 217 -4.52 3.19 -8.97
CA GLY A 217 -5.86 3.42 -9.51
C GLY A 217 -6.04 2.87 -10.93
N GLY A 218 -5.05 3.08 -11.80
CA GLY A 218 -5.04 2.53 -13.15
C GLY A 218 -5.03 1.00 -13.16
N VAL A 219 -4.13 0.38 -12.40
CA VAL A 219 -4.04 -1.10 -12.27
C VAL A 219 -5.34 -1.67 -11.72
N LEU A 220 -5.89 -1.12 -10.64
CA LEU A 220 -7.11 -1.62 -10.03
C LEU A 220 -8.31 -1.50 -10.98
N MET A 221 -8.45 -0.34 -11.64
CA MET A 221 -9.51 -0.13 -12.63
C MET A 221 -9.38 -1.12 -13.80
N LEU A 222 -8.18 -1.30 -14.35
CA LEU A 222 -7.93 -2.27 -15.41
C LEU A 222 -8.21 -3.70 -14.95
N ALA A 223 -7.81 -4.09 -13.74
CA ALA A 223 -8.08 -5.41 -13.20
C ALA A 223 -9.59 -5.68 -13.08
N VAL A 224 -10.39 -4.68 -12.68
CA VAL A 224 -11.86 -4.81 -12.64
C VAL A 224 -12.46 -4.85 -14.05
N VAL A 225 -12.06 -3.94 -14.93
CA VAL A 225 -12.60 -3.86 -16.29
C VAL A 225 -12.23 -5.10 -17.10
N ILE A 226 -10.98 -5.53 -17.05
CA ILE A 226 -10.44 -6.63 -17.85
C ILE A 226 -10.71 -7.98 -17.18
N GLY A 227 -10.63 -8.06 -15.85
CA GLY A 227 -10.81 -9.32 -15.12
C GLY A 227 -12.26 -9.68 -14.83
N VAL A 228 -13.19 -8.73 -14.89
CA VAL A 228 -14.61 -8.97 -14.57
C VAL A 228 -15.51 -8.55 -15.72
N LEU A 229 -15.48 -7.28 -16.12
CA LEU A 229 -16.47 -6.75 -17.06
C LEU A 229 -16.25 -7.25 -18.50
N THR A 230 -14.99 -7.34 -18.93
CA THR A 230 -14.63 -7.69 -20.31
C THR A 230 -15.00 -9.14 -20.66
N PRO A 231 -14.68 -10.17 -19.84
CA PRO A 231 -15.10 -11.55 -20.11
C PRO A 231 -16.62 -11.68 -20.20
N ILE A 232 -17.37 -11.02 -19.31
CA ILE A 232 -18.84 -11.02 -19.32
C ILE A 232 -19.37 -10.39 -20.60
N ALA A 233 -18.84 -9.24 -20.99
CA ALA A 233 -19.26 -8.54 -22.21
C ALA A 233 -18.93 -9.34 -23.47
N LEU A 234 -17.72 -9.88 -23.60
CA LEU A 234 -17.30 -10.70 -24.74
C LEU A 234 -18.13 -11.99 -24.84
N ALA A 235 -18.44 -12.61 -23.69
CA ALA A 235 -19.33 -13.76 -23.64
C ALA A 235 -20.75 -13.40 -24.12
N ALA A 236 -21.32 -12.29 -23.64
CA ALA A 236 -22.64 -11.84 -24.08
C ALA A 236 -22.68 -11.48 -25.57
N LEU A 237 -21.59 -10.94 -26.12
CA LEU A 237 -21.47 -10.55 -27.52
C LEU A 237 -21.18 -11.72 -28.49
N GLY A 238 -20.93 -12.92 -27.98
CA GLY A 238 -20.64 -14.07 -28.84
C GLY A 238 -19.23 -14.08 -29.42
N VAL A 239 -18.28 -13.40 -28.78
CA VAL A 239 -16.87 -13.39 -29.24
C VAL A 239 -16.24 -14.75 -28.95
N ASP A 240 -15.55 -15.33 -29.94
CA ASP A 240 -14.89 -16.63 -29.81
C ASP A 240 -13.52 -16.52 -29.12
N SER A 241 -12.72 -15.51 -29.49
CA SER A 241 -11.43 -15.24 -28.85
C SER A 241 -11.02 -13.78 -28.97
N LEU A 242 -10.28 -13.30 -27.98
CA LEU A 242 -9.64 -11.98 -28.00
C LEU A 242 -8.32 -12.03 -27.24
N THR A 243 -7.26 -11.54 -27.86
CA THR A 243 -5.95 -11.38 -27.22
C THR A 243 -5.51 -9.93 -27.33
N ILE A 244 -5.13 -9.34 -26.20
CA ILE A 244 -4.56 -8.00 -26.11
C ILE A 244 -3.14 -8.13 -25.57
N GLY A 245 -2.17 -7.72 -26.38
CA GLY A 245 -0.75 -7.83 -26.07
C GLY A 245 -0.07 -9.02 -26.74
N VAL A 246 1.18 -9.28 -26.36
CA VAL A 246 2.00 -10.37 -26.91
C VAL A 246 2.08 -11.48 -25.85
N PRO A 247 1.50 -12.68 -26.10
CA PRO A 247 1.56 -13.82 -25.17
C PRO A 247 2.98 -14.13 -24.70
N ASP A 248 3.11 -14.65 -23.48
CA ASP A 248 4.38 -15.05 -22.85
C ASP A 248 5.42 -13.92 -22.71
N THR A 249 4.97 -12.66 -22.77
CA THR A 249 5.82 -11.48 -22.55
C THR A 249 5.20 -10.52 -21.55
N LEU A 250 5.99 -9.55 -21.08
CA LEU A 250 5.50 -8.44 -20.25
C LEU A 250 4.46 -7.55 -20.94
N LEU A 251 4.30 -7.67 -22.26
CA LEU A 251 3.30 -6.93 -23.03
C LEU A 251 1.95 -7.64 -23.07
N PHE A 252 1.84 -8.88 -22.57
CA PHE A 252 0.55 -9.56 -22.46
C PHE A 252 -0.35 -8.84 -21.46
N VAL A 253 -1.55 -8.45 -21.88
CA VAL A 253 -2.51 -7.74 -21.02
C VAL A 253 -3.71 -8.63 -20.72
N PHE A 254 -4.28 -9.26 -21.76
CA PHE A 254 -5.52 -10.02 -21.63
C PHE A 254 -5.61 -11.11 -22.70
N GLY A 255 -6.10 -12.28 -22.31
CA GLY A 255 -6.51 -13.35 -23.21
C GLY A 255 -7.91 -13.82 -22.85
N PHE A 256 -8.72 -14.08 -23.87
CA PHE A 256 -10.07 -14.63 -23.74
C PHE A 256 -10.28 -15.69 -24.81
N LEU A 257 -10.86 -16.81 -24.40
CA LEU A 257 -11.23 -17.91 -25.27
C LEU A 257 -12.57 -18.50 -24.81
N ARG A 258 -13.50 -18.67 -25.75
CA ARG A 258 -14.71 -19.47 -25.54
C ARG A 258 -14.40 -20.92 -25.83
N THR A 259 -14.69 -21.79 -24.87
CA THR A 259 -14.51 -23.24 -25.06
C THR A 259 -15.67 -23.82 -25.88
N PRO A 260 -15.43 -24.93 -26.62
CA PRO A 260 -16.48 -25.58 -27.42
C PRO A 260 -17.70 -26.01 -26.61
N ASP A 261 -17.52 -26.26 -25.31
CA ASP A 261 -18.58 -26.69 -24.38
C ASP A 261 -19.41 -25.50 -23.83
N GLY A 262 -19.17 -24.29 -24.34
CA GLY A 262 -19.85 -23.06 -23.92
C GLY A 262 -19.25 -22.39 -22.69
N GLY A 263 -18.11 -22.88 -22.21
CA GLY A 263 -17.33 -22.26 -21.13
C GLY A 263 -16.53 -21.05 -21.61
N VAL A 264 -15.98 -20.32 -20.64
CA VAL A 264 -15.13 -19.15 -20.88
C VAL A 264 -13.84 -19.31 -20.10
N GLU A 265 -12.72 -19.22 -20.81
CA GLU A 265 -11.39 -19.12 -20.24
C GLU A 265 -10.86 -17.71 -20.47
N PHE A 266 -10.27 -17.10 -19.43
CA PHE A 266 -9.59 -15.82 -19.59
C PHE A 266 -8.38 -15.73 -18.67
N SER A 267 -7.43 -14.90 -19.08
CA SER A 267 -6.21 -14.63 -18.31
C SER A 267 -5.85 -13.15 -18.38
N MET A 268 -5.24 -12.66 -17.31
CA MET A 268 -4.67 -11.31 -17.24
C MET A 268 -3.16 -11.39 -17.16
N GLY A 269 -2.48 -10.60 -17.99
CA GLY A 269 -1.03 -10.55 -18.01
C GLY A 269 -0.44 -9.37 -17.24
N SER A 270 0.88 -9.38 -17.07
CA SER A 270 1.63 -8.33 -16.37
C SER A 270 1.64 -6.98 -17.11
N GLY A 271 1.24 -6.95 -18.39
CA GLY A 271 1.05 -5.72 -19.16
C GLY A 271 0.04 -4.76 -18.54
N VAL A 272 -0.87 -5.24 -17.67
CA VAL A 272 -1.76 -4.38 -16.87
C VAL A 272 -0.97 -3.39 -16.01
N PHE A 273 0.20 -3.77 -15.49
CA PHE A 273 1.06 -2.87 -14.71
C PHE A 273 1.75 -1.82 -15.59
N LEU A 274 2.07 -2.13 -16.84
CA LEU A 274 2.64 -1.16 -17.80
C LEU A 274 1.61 -0.09 -18.17
N VAL A 275 0.38 -0.53 -18.49
CA VAL A 275 -0.72 0.41 -18.80
C VAL A 275 -1.08 1.23 -17.56
N GLY A 276 -1.16 0.59 -16.38
CA GLY A 276 -1.37 1.28 -15.11
C GLY A 276 -0.28 2.32 -14.83
N GLY A 277 0.99 1.99 -15.05
CA GLY A 277 2.11 2.92 -14.91
C GLY A 277 2.01 4.12 -15.86
N ALA A 278 1.61 3.90 -17.11
CA ALA A 278 1.36 4.99 -18.06
C ALA A 278 0.23 5.91 -17.61
N VAL A 279 -0.87 5.36 -17.09
CA VAL A 279 -1.96 6.12 -16.46
C VAL A 279 -1.44 6.93 -15.27
N GLY A 280 -0.59 6.32 -14.44
CA GLY A 280 0.06 6.99 -13.31
C GLY A 280 0.91 8.19 -13.72
N ILE A 281 1.72 8.05 -14.77
CA ILE A 281 2.55 9.14 -15.31
C ILE A 281 1.67 10.30 -15.78
N VAL A 282 0.61 10.01 -16.55
CA VAL A 282 -0.33 11.04 -17.04
C VAL A 282 -1.02 11.73 -15.88
N TYR A 283 -1.52 10.97 -14.89
CA TYR A 283 -2.18 11.51 -13.71
C TYR A 283 -1.25 12.42 -12.90
N ALA A 284 -0.02 11.98 -12.61
CA ALA A 284 0.98 12.77 -11.90
C ALA A 284 1.32 14.06 -12.65
N TYR A 285 1.49 13.97 -13.97
CA TYR A 285 1.76 15.13 -14.81
C TYR A 285 0.64 16.17 -14.79
N VAL A 286 -0.62 15.74 -14.94
CA VAL A 286 -1.79 16.62 -14.89
C VAL A 286 -1.92 17.28 -13.51
N ARG A 287 -1.70 16.53 -12.43
CA ARG A 287 -1.78 17.06 -11.06
C ARG A 287 -0.64 18.06 -10.78
N ALA A 288 0.58 17.77 -11.23
CA ALA A 288 1.71 18.70 -11.13
C ALA A 288 1.44 20.01 -11.89
N ARG A 289 0.96 19.93 -13.14
CA ARG A 289 0.57 21.12 -13.95
C ARG A 289 -0.43 22.03 -13.24
N ARG A 290 -1.42 21.45 -12.56
CA ARG A 290 -2.46 22.20 -11.84
C ARG A 290 -1.95 22.90 -10.58
N ARG A 291 -0.86 22.43 -9.96
CA ARG A 291 -0.24 23.10 -8.81
C ARG A 291 0.60 24.31 -9.24
N THR A 292 1.14 24.28 -10.46
CA THR A 292 2.02 25.34 -10.98
C THR A 292 1.31 26.42 -11.81
N ALA A 293 -0.01 26.29 -12.02
CA ALA A 293 -0.83 27.17 -12.85
C ALA A 293 -1.70 28.06 -11.96
#